data_AF-A0A7Y0S0V3-F1
#
_entry.id   AF-A0A7Y0S0V3-F1
#
_cell.length_a   1.000
_cell.length_b   1.000
_cell.length_c   1.000
_cell.angle_alpha   90.00
_cell.angle_beta   90.00
_cell.angle_gamma   90.00
#
_symmetry.space_group_name_H-M   'P 1'
#
loop_
_entity.id
_entity.type
_entity.pdbx_description
1 polymer ?
#
loop_
_entity_poly.entity_id
_entity_poly.type
_entity_poly.pdbx_seq_one_letter_code
_entity_poly.pdbx_strand_id
1 'polypeptide(L)'
;IIQMTSGPDINANLDFIEKQCALASKQGAKLVLTPENTVLFSSREAYHQHAEPLGSGMIQQRLCEIARKNQLTLIVGSMPIQTAKGVTTT
;
A
#
# COMPACT_ATOMS: atom_id res chain seq x y z
N ILE A 1 -4.32 10.58 9.13
CA ILE A 1 -4.80 10.18 7.79
C ILE A 1 -3.79 10.72 6.77
N ILE A 2 -3.36 9.91 5.81
CA ILE A 2 -2.46 10.33 4.74
C ILE A 2 -3.29 10.68 3.50
N GLN A 3 -2.95 11.76 2.81
CA GLN A 3 -3.37 12.01 1.44
C GLN A 3 -2.15 11.92 0.52
N MET A 4 -2.35 11.38 -0.68
CA MET A 4 -1.30 11.22 -1.69
C MET A 4 -1.91 11.16 -3.08
N THR A 5 -1.08 11.45 -4.09
CA THR A 5 -1.42 11.23 -5.50
C THR A 5 -0.62 10.03 -5.98
N SER A 6 -1.27 8.86 -6.03
CA SER A 6 -0.64 7.64 -6.50
C SER A 6 -0.35 7.68 -8.00
N GLY A 7 0.77 7.08 -8.40
CA GLY A 7 1.12 6.89 -9.81
C GLY A 7 1.31 5.42 -10.20
N PRO A 8 1.86 5.17 -11.40
CA PRO A 8 2.13 3.81 -11.88
C PRO A 8 3.37 3.16 -11.24
N ASP A 9 4.21 3.93 -10.54
CA ASP A 9 5.41 3.41 -9.87
C ASP A 9 5.11 2.99 -8.43
N ILE A 10 5.10 1.67 -8.21
CA ILE A 10 4.84 1.05 -6.91
C ILE A 10 5.87 1.48 -5.87
N ASN A 11 7.15 1.53 -6.23
CA ASN A 11 8.20 1.88 -5.27
C ASN A 11 8.08 3.33 -4.84
N ALA A 12 7.85 4.24 -5.80
CA ALA A 12 7.63 5.65 -5.48
C ALA A 12 6.43 5.87 -4.54
N ASN A 13 5.33 5.12 -4.76
CA ASN A 13 4.16 5.16 -3.89
C ASN A 13 4.48 4.62 -2.49
N LEU A 14 5.16 3.47 -2.38
CA LEU A 14 5.54 2.86 -1.10
C LEU A 14 6.52 3.75 -0.31
N ASP A 15 7.48 4.37 -0.99
CA ASP A 15 8.44 5.28 -0.38
C ASP A 15 7.74 6.53 0.18
N PHE A 16 6.71 7.04 -0.51
CA PHE A 16 5.88 8.11 0.00
C PHE A 16 5.13 7.70 1.27
N ILE A 17 4.51 6.51 1.27
CA ILE A 17 3.81 5.97 2.46
C ILE A 17 4.78 5.85 3.63
N GLU A 18 5.99 5.31 3.42
CA GLU A 18 7.01 5.16 4.45
C GLU A 18 7.37 6.50 5.08
N LYS A 19 7.63 7.51 4.25
CA LYS A 19 7.97 8.86 4.71
C LYS A 19 6.84 9.46 5.56
N GLN A 20 5.60 9.32 5.12
CA GLN A 20 4.45 9.85 5.86
C GLN A 20 4.19 9.09 7.16
N CYS A 21 4.34 7.76 7.17
CA CYS A 21 4.25 6.94 8.38
C CYS A 21 5.32 7.33 9.41
N ALA A 22 6.55 7.62 8.97
CA ALA A 22 7.61 8.09 9.84
C ALA A 22 7.31 9.46 10.45
N LEU A 23 6.75 10.39 9.67
CA LEU A 23 6.31 11.69 10.18
C LEU A 23 5.17 11.55 11.19
N ALA A 24 4.18 10.73 10.89
CA ALA A 24 3.04 10.47 11.78
C ALA A 24 3.47 9.80 13.09
N SER A 25 4.37 8.81 13.03
CA SER A 25 4.91 8.12 14.20
C SER A 25 5.66 9.08 15.13
N LYS A 26 6.46 10.00 14.57
CA LYS A 26 7.12 11.08 15.34
C LYS A 26 6.14 12.01 16.06
N GLN A 27 4.91 12.14 15.54
CA GLN A 27 3.84 12.91 16.17
C GLN A 27 3.01 12.07 17.17
N GLY A 28 3.42 10.83 17.43
CA GLY A 28 2.74 9.93 18.37
C GLY A 28 1.58 9.15 17.78
N ALA A 29 1.36 9.20 16.45
CA ALA A 29 0.28 8.45 15.82
C ALA A 29 0.50 6.94 15.97
N LYS A 30 -0.56 6.22 16.33
CA LYS A 30 -0.57 4.75 16.44
C LYS A 30 -1.39 4.08 15.34
N LEU A 31 -2.20 4.85 14.63
CA LEU A 31 -3.03 4.40 13.53
C LEU A 31 -2.86 5.37 12.35
N VAL A 32 -2.58 4.81 11.18
CA VAL A 32 -2.45 5.53 9.92
C VAL A 32 -3.35 4.86 8.89
N LEU A 33 -4.02 5.68 8.07
CA LEU A 33 -4.86 5.23 6.98
C LEU A 33 -4.38 5.89 5.69
N THR A 34 -4.29 5.11 4.61
CA THR A 34 -4.01 5.62 3.25
C THR A 34 -5.28 5.62 2.39
N PRO A 35 -5.30 6.38 1.28
CA PRO A 35 -6.38 6.33 0.30
C PRO A 35 -6.50 4.97 -0.42
N GLU A 36 -7.56 4.83 -1.22
CA GLU A 36 -7.71 3.76 -2.20
C GLU A 36 -6.65 3.89 -3.32
N ASN A 37 -6.27 2.76 -3.92
CA ASN A 37 -5.27 2.65 -4.99
C ASN A 37 -3.93 3.31 -4.62
N THR A 38 -3.59 3.24 -3.32
CA THR A 38 -2.40 3.86 -2.77
C THR A 38 -1.11 3.26 -3.33
N VAL A 39 -1.11 1.94 -3.58
CA VAL A 39 0.10 1.23 -4.01
C VAL A 39 0.33 1.37 -5.51
N LEU A 40 -0.74 1.39 -6.30
CA LEU A 40 -0.67 1.45 -7.75
C LEU A 40 -1.92 2.13 -8.30
N PHE A 41 -1.73 3.20 -9.06
CA PHE A 41 -2.78 3.84 -9.84
C PHE A 41 -2.35 3.83 -11.31
N SER A 42 -2.87 2.85 -12.05
CA SER A 42 -2.48 2.53 -13.42
C SER A 42 -3.64 1.83 -14.15
N SER A 43 -3.37 1.28 -15.33
CA SER A 43 -4.34 0.50 -16.09
C SER A 43 -4.76 -0.78 -15.35
N ARG A 44 -5.90 -1.33 -15.76
CA ARG A 44 -6.43 -2.60 -15.25
C ARG A 44 -5.45 -3.75 -15.45
N GLU A 45 -4.79 -3.80 -16.59
CA GLU A 45 -3.82 -4.84 -16.95
C GLU A 45 -2.59 -4.77 -16.05
N ALA A 46 -2.07 -3.56 -15.80
CA ALA A 46 -0.97 -3.36 -14.86
C ALA A 46 -1.38 -3.77 -13.44
N TYR A 47 -2.60 -3.43 -13.01
CA TYR A 47 -3.14 -3.83 -11.71
C TYR A 47 -3.15 -5.36 -11.55
N HIS A 48 -3.59 -6.08 -12.58
CA HIS A 48 -3.61 -7.54 -12.60
C HIS A 48 -2.22 -8.15 -12.60
N GLN A 49 -1.29 -7.57 -13.37
CA GLN A 49 0.10 -8.03 -13.44
C GLN A 49 0.82 -7.90 -12.10
N HIS A 50 0.49 -6.88 -11.32
CA HIS A 50 1.09 -6.62 -10.00
C HIS A 50 0.29 -7.22 -8.84
N ALA A 51 -0.78 -7.98 -9.11
CA ALA A 51 -1.57 -8.61 -8.07
C ALA A 51 -0.79 -9.72 -7.38
N GLU A 52 -0.69 -9.63 -6.06
CA GLU A 52 0.04 -10.57 -5.22
C GLU A 52 -0.90 -11.60 -4.56
N PRO A 53 -0.44 -12.83 -4.29
CA PRO A 53 -1.16 -13.73 -3.39
C PRO A 53 -1.36 -13.09 -2.02
N LEU A 54 -2.53 -13.23 -1.42
CA LEU A 54 -2.79 -12.68 -0.10
C LEU A 54 -1.80 -13.24 0.94
N GLY A 55 -1.17 -12.35 1.70
CA GLY A 55 -0.15 -12.66 2.71
C GLY A 55 1.27 -12.85 2.15
N SER A 56 1.48 -12.76 0.84
CA SER A 56 2.78 -13.01 0.21
C SER A 56 3.05 -12.08 -0.96
N GLY A 57 4.18 -11.38 -0.90
CA GLY A 57 4.69 -10.56 -2.01
C GLY A 57 5.40 -9.31 -1.52
N MET A 58 6.08 -8.63 -2.44
CA MET A 58 6.95 -7.50 -2.14
C MET A 58 6.17 -6.29 -1.63
N ILE A 59 4.99 -5.99 -2.19
CA ILE A 59 4.12 -4.89 -1.74
C ILE A 59 3.71 -5.13 -0.28
N GLN A 60 3.17 -6.32 0.01
CA GLN A 60 2.71 -6.65 1.35
C GLN A 60 3.85 -6.68 2.37
N GLN A 61 5.01 -7.22 1.98
CA GLN A 61 6.21 -7.22 2.83
C GLN A 61 6.66 -5.81 3.15
N ARG A 62 6.79 -4.92 2.16
CA ARG A 62 7.17 -3.51 2.36
C ARG A 62 6.19 -2.78 3.26
N LEU A 63 4.88 -2.95 3.07
CA LEU A 63 3.86 -2.34 3.94
C LEU A 63 3.95 -2.85 5.38
N CYS A 64 4.17 -4.15 5.58
CA CYS A 64 4.39 -4.73 6.91
C CYS A 64 5.67 -4.17 7.56
N GLU A 65 6.76 -4.02 6.82
CA GLU A 65 8.01 -3.43 7.30
C GLU A 65 7.82 -1.97 7.72
N ILE A 66 7.12 -1.17 6.90
CA ILE A 66 6.78 0.22 7.22
C ILE A 66 6.01 0.30 8.53
N ALA A 67 4.97 -0.52 8.70
CA ALA A 67 4.16 -0.55 9.91
C ALA A 67 4.98 -0.94 11.15
N ARG A 68 5.81 -1.99 11.05
CA ARG A 68 6.68 -2.47 12.14
C ARG A 68 7.73 -1.44 12.54
N LYS A 69 8.45 -0.89 11.56
CA LYS A 69 9.52 0.11 11.78
C LYS A 69 9.00 1.34 12.52
N ASN A 70 7.78 1.76 12.20
CA ASN A 70 7.16 2.95 12.78
C ASN A 70 6.27 2.64 14.00
N GLN A 71 6.17 1.37 14.42
CA GLN A 71 5.37 0.90 15.55
C GLN A 71 3.92 1.42 15.52
N LEU A 72 3.30 1.32 14.35
CA LEU A 72 1.93 1.76 14.10
C LEU A 72 1.12 0.71 13.37
N THR A 73 -0.21 0.83 13.47
CA THR A 73 -1.15 0.10 12.63
C THR A 73 -1.36 0.89 11.34
N LEU A 74 -1.19 0.23 10.19
CA LEU A 74 -1.38 0.82 8.87
C LEU A 74 -2.60 0.17 8.20
N ILE A 75 -3.64 0.97 7.95
CA ILE A 75 -4.79 0.59 7.14
C ILE A 75 -4.54 1.09 5.72
N VAL A 76 -4.37 0.15 4.80
CA VAL A 76 -4.15 0.43 3.38
C VAL A 76 -5.50 0.43 2.68
N GLY A 77 -5.84 1.51 1.98
CA GLY A 77 -7.16 1.64 1.34
C GLY A 77 -7.44 0.54 0.31
N SER A 78 -6.52 0.30 -0.62
CA SER A 78 -6.53 -0.91 -1.46
C SER A 78 -5.13 -1.22 -2.01
N MET A 79 -4.93 -2.48 -2.40
CA MET A 79 -3.71 -2.97 -3.05
C MET A 79 -4.06 -4.16 -3.98
N PRO A 80 -3.28 -4.40 -5.05
CA PRO A 80 -3.59 -5.44 -6.01
C PRO A 80 -3.36 -6.83 -5.38
N ILE A 81 -4.44 -7.61 -5.25
CA ILE A 81 -4.44 -8.95 -4.65
C ILE A 81 -5.12 -9.94 -5.58
N GLN A 82 -4.50 -11.11 -5.73
CA GLN A 82 -5.04 -12.21 -6.52
C GLN A 82 -6.30 -12.77 -5.86
N THR A 83 -7.32 -13.08 -6.66
CA THR A 83 -8.47 -13.85 -6.18
C THR A 83 -8.40 -15.28 -6.71
N ALA A 84 -9.10 -16.21 -6.04
CA ALA A 84 -9.13 -17.63 -6.40
C ALA A 84 -9.65 -17.94 -7.83
N LYS A 85 -10.30 -16.97 -8.50
CA LYS A 85 -10.78 -17.08 -9.89
C LYS A 85 -10.03 -16.15 -10.85
N GLY A 86 -8.84 -15.69 -10.49
CA GLY A 86 -8.15 -14.58 -11.16
C GLY A 86 -8.65 -13.23 -10.66
N VAL A 87 -8.07 -12.13 -11.12
CA VAL A 87 -8.42 -10.81 -10.60
C VAL A 87 -9.64 -10.25 -11.32
N THR A 88 -10.77 -10.15 -10.63
CA THR A 88 -11.97 -9.44 -11.10
C THR A 88 -11.92 -8.01 -10.60
N THR A 89 -11.54 -7.07 -11.45
CA THR A 89 -11.83 -5.64 -11.21
C THR A 89 -13.23 -5.35 -11.73
N THR A 90 -14.09 -4.77 -10.88
CA THR A 90 -15.24 -3.97 -11.34
C THR A 90 -14.73 -2.68 -11.97
#